data_AF-A0A914PJH9-F1
#
_entry.id   AF-A0A914PJH9-F1
#
_cell.length_a   1.000
_cell.length_b   1.000
_cell.length_c   1.000
_cell.angle_alpha   90.00
_cell.angle_beta   90.00
_cell.angle_gamma   90.00
#
_symmetry.space_group_name_H-M   'P 1'
#
loop_
_entity.id
_entity.type
_entity.pdbx_description
1 polymer ?
#
loop_
_entity_poly.entity_id
_entity_poly.type
_entity_poly.pdbx_seq_one_letter_code
_entity_poly.pdbx_strand_id
1 'polypeptide(L)'
;MDPQYILVVSLSELAAEIDQEVQAIHKFIRDKYEKRFPELESLVMMPFDYTYYPQKATKIIVAECTLSARVNSLHDSSDGGIGRDLSAQIQQKLDKMLEPAPVKNNKALPKPLDIASKKRGGRLVCKTKEMMGITELQRKTNRMNFGELQADVSQEHIGFTLNQAASTSLAGGGRIRGSIVDNKTRMQRQLERQRQQLGGATSIRSKLSGTQSISFTPVQGLEIVYHNPNQQPASS
;
A
#
# COMPACT_ATOMS: atom_id res chain seq x y z
N MET A 1 20.73 -54.06 7.26
CA MET A 1 20.47 -52.72 6.70
C MET A 1 20.14 -51.81 7.86
N ASP A 2 20.76 -50.63 7.92
CA ASP A 2 20.58 -49.70 9.04
C ASP A 2 19.13 -49.16 9.08
N PRO A 3 18.38 -49.31 10.19
CA PRO A 3 17.00 -48.84 10.30
C PRO A 3 16.82 -47.36 9.96
N GLN A 4 17.84 -46.55 10.21
CA GLN A 4 17.83 -45.11 9.91
C GLN A 4 17.85 -44.84 8.40
N TYR A 5 18.59 -45.65 7.64
CA TYR A 5 18.69 -45.51 6.18
C TYR A 5 17.36 -45.84 5.48
N ILE A 6 16.66 -46.88 5.96
CA ILE A 6 15.34 -47.26 5.43
C ILE A 6 14.33 -46.12 5.64
N LEU A 7 14.36 -45.48 6.83
CA LEU A 7 13.50 -44.34 7.11
C LEU A 7 13.79 -43.15 6.19
N VAL A 8 15.07 -42.80 5.99
CA VAL A 8 15.46 -41.68 5.11
C VAL A 8 15.00 -41.90 3.66
N VAL A 9 15.11 -43.13 3.15
CA VAL A 9 14.63 -43.47 1.82
C VAL A 9 13.10 -43.32 1.75
N SER A 10 12.38 -43.86 2.74
CA SER A 10 10.92 -43.75 2.81
C SER A 10 10.41 -42.30 2.94
N LEU A 11 11.11 -41.45 3.69
CA LEU A 11 10.81 -40.02 3.81
C LEU A 11 11.07 -39.27 2.49
N SER A 12 12.09 -39.66 1.73
CA SER A 12 12.40 -39.05 0.43
C SER A 12 11.35 -39.42 -0.62
N GLU A 13 10.86 -40.66 -0.58
CA GLU A 13 9.75 -41.13 -1.43
C GLU A 13 8.45 -40.41 -1.09
N LEU A 14 8.12 -40.31 0.21
CA LEU A 14 6.96 -39.56 0.70
C LEU A 14 7.04 -38.07 0.33
N ALA A 15 8.22 -37.45 0.41
CA ALA A 15 8.40 -36.06 0.00
C ALA A 15 8.10 -35.85 -1.49
N ALA A 16 8.49 -36.80 -2.35
CA ALA A 16 8.19 -36.74 -3.77
C ALA A 16 6.69 -36.89 -4.06
N GLU A 17 5.98 -37.73 -3.31
CA GLU A 17 4.51 -37.86 -3.39
C GLU A 17 3.81 -36.56 -2.99
N ILE A 18 4.25 -35.93 -1.88
CA ILE A 18 3.72 -34.65 -1.43
C ILE A 18 3.91 -33.56 -2.51
N ASP A 19 5.08 -33.49 -3.13
CA ASP A 19 5.35 -32.52 -4.19
C ASP A 19 4.43 -32.73 -5.41
N GLN A 20 4.12 -33.99 -5.76
CA GLN A 20 3.18 -34.32 -6.83
C GLN A 20 1.74 -33.91 -6.48
N GLU A 21 1.29 -34.16 -5.25
CA GLU A 21 -0.04 -33.76 -4.79
C GLU A 21 -0.19 -32.23 -4.76
N VAL A 22 0.84 -31.51 -4.31
CA VAL A 22 0.83 -30.03 -4.31
C VAL A 22 0.68 -29.48 -5.72
N GLN A 23 1.37 -30.07 -6.71
CA GLN A 23 1.22 -29.69 -8.12
C GLN A 23 -0.17 -30.03 -8.67
N ALA A 24 -0.75 -31.17 -8.28
CA ALA A 24 -2.10 -31.56 -8.69
C ALA A 24 -3.17 -30.60 -8.13
N ILE A 25 -3.05 -30.20 -6.86
CA ILE A 25 -3.95 -29.23 -6.21
C ILE A 25 -3.80 -27.85 -6.85
N HIS A 26 -2.58 -27.41 -7.11
CA HIS A 26 -2.29 -26.15 -7.79
C HIS A 26 -2.96 -26.07 -9.16
N LYS A 27 -2.80 -27.11 -9.97
CA LYS A 27 -3.47 -27.27 -11.27
C LYS A 27 -5.00 -27.24 -11.15
N PHE A 28 -5.56 -27.98 -10.19
CA PHE A 28 -7.01 -28.01 -9.97
C PHE A 28 -7.59 -26.63 -9.62
N ILE A 29 -6.91 -25.86 -8.77
CA ILE A 29 -7.32 -24.51 -8.40
C ILE A 29 -7.24 -23.58 -9.62
N ARG A 30 -6.13 -23.63 -10.37
CA ARG A 30 -5.96 -22.83 -11.59
C ARG A 30 -7.11 -23.06 -12.56
N ASP A 31 -7.39 -24.31 -12.91
CA ASP A 31 -8.40 -24.67 -13.90
C ASP A 31 -9.82 -24.25 -13.45
N LYS A 32 -10.07 -24.20 -12.14
CA LYS A 32 -11.33 -23.70 -11.56
C LYS A 32 -11.47 -22.17 -11.63
N TYR A 33 -10.39 -21.43 -11.39
CA TYR A 33 -10.40 -19.97 -11.30
C TYR A 33 -10.07 -19.25 -12.62
N GLU A 34 -9.63 -19.98 -13.65
CA GLU A 34 -9.26 -19.46 -14.97
C GLU A 34 -10.34 -18.55 -15.58
N LYS A 35 -11.62 -18.96 -15.49
CA LYS A 35 -12.76 -18.19 -16.03
C LYS A 35 -13.00 -16.86 -15.34
N ARG A 36 -12.51 -16.68 -14.10
CA ARG A 36 -12.77 -15.51 -13.26
C ARG A 36 -11.54 -14.63 -13.11
N PHE A 37 -10.34 -15.19 -13.15
CA PHE A 37 -9.07 -14.48 -13.00
C PHE A 37 -7.94 -15.19 -13.77
N PRO A 38 -7.79 -14.91 -15.07
CA PRO A 38 -6.81 -15.58 -15.93
C PRO A 38 -5.35 -15.20 -15.63
N GLU A 39 -5.10 -14.10 -14.91
CA GLU A 39 -3.75 -13.65 -14.53
C GLU A 39 -3.20 -14.33 -13.26
N LEU A 40 -3.93 -15.30 -12.70
CA LEU A 40 -3.54 -15.95 -11.45
C LEU A 40 -2.16 -16.63 -11.54
N GLU A 41 -1.85 -17.20 -12.71
CA GLU A 41 -0.61 -17.94 -12.96
C GLU A 41 0.64 -17.04 -13.00
N SER A 42 0.52 -15.86 -13.60
CA SER A 42 1.65 -14.92 -13.70
C SER A 42 1.89 -14.16 -12.40
N LEU A 43 0.85 -13.97 -11.59
CA LEU A 43 0.94 -13.21 -10.35
C LEU A 43 1.55 -14.03 -9.20
N VAL A 44 1.37 -15.35 -9.21
CA VAL A 44 1.76 -16.23 -8.11
C VAL A 44 2.73 -17.30 -8.62
N MET A 45 4.03 -17.08 -8.36
CA MET A 45 5.14 -17.90 -8.88
C MET A 45 5.27 -19.27 -8.17
N MET A 46 4.92 -19.35 -6.88
CA MET A 46 5.09 -20.57 -6.08
C MET A 46 3.76 -21.28 -5.84
N PRO A 47 3.65 -22.61 -6.03
CA PRO A 47 2.42 -23.37 -5.79
C PRO A 47 1.83 -23.19 -4.39
N PHE A 48 2.68 -22.97 -3.37
CA PHE A 48 2.29 -22.73 -1.99
C PHE A 48 1.63 -21.36 -1.74
N ASP A 49 1.84 -20.40 -2.63
CA ASP A 49 1.24 -19.06 -2.49
C ASP A 49 -0.22 -19.02 -2.99
N TYR A 50 -0.68 -20.07 -3.70
CA TYR A 50 -2.08 -20.22 -4.13
C TYR A 50 -3.00 -20.66 -2.99
N THR A 51 -2.46 -21.40 -2.03
CA THR A 51 -3.21 -21.96 -0.90
C THR A 51 -3.34 -20.96 0.24
N TYR A 52 -3.83 -19.76 -0.07
CA TYR A 52 -4.74 -18.94 0.74
C TYR A 52 -4.53 -18.87 2.27
N TYR A 53 -3.31 -18.95 2.78
CA TYR A 53 -3.01 -18.52 4.13
C TYR A 53 -2.50 -17.08 4.06
N PRO A 54 -3.23 -16.10 4.63
CA PRO A 54 -2.74 -14.72 4.65
C PRO A 54 -1.34 -14.72 5.26
N GLN A 55 -0.42 -13.87 4.80
CA GLN A 55 0.95 -13.75 5.33
C GLN A 55 1.06 -13.79 6.87
N LYS A 56 -0.02 -13.40 7.57
CA LYS A 56 -0.20 -13.53 9.01
C LYS A 56 -0.17 -14.97 9.52
N ALA A 57 -0.84 -15.91 8.86
CA ALA A 57 -0.85 -17.33 9.20
C ALA A 57 0.52 -17.99 8.98
N THR A 58 1.19 -17.72 7.86
CA THR A 58 2.57 -18.16 7.63
C THR A 58 3.50 -17.65 8.73
N LYS A 59 3.37 -16.39 9.15
CA LYS A 59 4.15 -15.83 10.27
C LYS A 59 3.89 -16.55 11.59
N ILE A 60 2.63 -16.93 11.86
CA ILE A 60 2.26 -17.69 13.06
C ILE A 60 2.91 -19.08 13.01
N ILE A 61 2.78 -19.80 11.90
CA ILE A 61 3.35 -21.14 11.74
C ILE A 61 4.88 -21.10 11.87
N VAL A 62 5.55 -20.17 11.22
CA VAL A 62 7.02 -20.00 11.31
C VAL A 62 7.45 -19.72 12.74
N ALA A 63 6.74 -18.84 13.46
CA ALA A 63 7.08 -18.52 14.85
C ALA A 63 6.99 -19.76 15.76
N GLU A 64 5.88 -20.50 15.72
CA GLU A 64 5.71 -21.69 16.56
C GLU A 64 6.64 -22.83 16.13
N CYS A 65 6.92 -22.97 14.83
CA CYS A 65 7.90 -23.92 14.30
C CYS A 65 9.33 -23.61 14.79
N THR A 66 9.73 -22.34 14.80
CA THR A 66 11.04 -21.93 15.36
C THR A 66 11.15 -22.20 16.85
N LEU A 67 10.06 -22.07 17.63
CA LEU A 67 10.04 -22.42 19.05
C LEU A 67 10.17 -23.93 19.25
N SER A 68 9.42 -24.72 18.49
CA SER A 68 9.52 -26.20 18.51
C SER A 68 10.93 -26.68 18.16
N ALA A 69 11.55 -26.10 17.11
CA ALA A 69 12.91 -26.43 16.72
C ALA A 69 13.95 -26.14 17.81
N ARG A 70 13.78 -25.04 18.58
CA ARG A 70 14.65 -24.72 19.71
C ARG A 70 14.51 -25.71 20.86
N VAL A 71 13.28 -26.10 21.20
CA VAL A 71 13.01 -27.11 22.24
C VAL A 71 13.61 -28.46 21.85
N ASN A 72 13.45 -28.85 20.59
CA ASN A 72 14.03 -30.09 20.06
C ASN A 72 15.56 -30.07 20.05
N SER A 73 16.18 -28.93 19.75
CA SER A 73 17.65 -28.78 19.79
C SER A 73 18.23 -28.97 21.19
N LEU A 74 17.45 -28.75 22.24
CA LEU A 74 17.86 -28.94 23.63
C LEU A 74 17.47 -30.33 24.17
N HIS A 75 16.73 -31.12 23.40
CA HIS A 75 16.17 -32.43 23.79
C HIS A 75 15.40 -32.42 25.13
N ASP A 76 14.90 -31.25 25.54
CA ASP A 76 14.30 -31.01 26.86
C ASP A 76 12.93 -31.71 27.01
N SER A 77 12.28 -32.03 25.89
CA SER A 77 10.97 -32.71 25.85
C SER A 77 10.99 -33.88 24.87
N SER A 78 11.28 -35.08 25.37
CA SER A 78 11.22 -36.34 24.60
C SER A 78 9.79 -36.84 24.34
N ASP A 79 8.79 -36.36 25.09
CA ASP A 79 7.40 -36.86 25.05
C ASP A 79 6.55 -36.22 23.92
N GLY A 80 7.10 -35.21 23.24
CA GLY A 80 6.43 -34.51 22.16
C GLY A 80 5.20 -33.69 22.59
N GLY A 81 4.90 -33.59 23.90
CA GLY A 81 3.77 -32.82 24.44
C GLY A 81 3.79 -31.36 24.02
N ILE A 82 4.96 -30.71 24.09
CA ILE A 82 5.15 -29.31 23.68
C ILE A 82 4.76 -29.10 22.21
N GLY A 83 5.09 -30.05 21.32
CA GLY A 83 4.71 -29.97 19.91
C GLY A 83 3.20 -30.03 19.69
N ARG A 84 2.49 -30.85 20.48
CA ARG A 84 1.02 -30.95 20.43
C ARG A 84 0.36 -29.64 20.90
N ASP A 85 0.88 -29.03 21.96
CA ASP A 85 0.39 -27.75 22.48
C ASP A 85 0.59 -26.60 21.49
N LEU A 86 1.76 -26.53 20.86
CA LEU A 86 2.05 -25.53 19.82
C LEU A 86 1.14 -25.73 18.59
N SER A 87 0.90 -26.97 18.19
CA SER A 87 -0.04 -27.29 17.10
C SER A 87 -1.47 -26.85 17.42
N ALA A 88 -1.95 -27.12 18.64
CA ALA A 88 -3.27 -26.69 19.10
C ALA A 88 -3.40 -25.15 19.10
N GLN A 89 -2.33 -24.43 19.49
CA GLN A 89 -2.29 -22.97 19.43
C GLN A 89 -2.34 -22.43 18.00
N ILE A 90 -1.65 -23.07 17.05
CA ILE A 90 -1.72 -22.71 15.63
C ILE A 90 -3.17 -22.88 15.16
N GLN A 91 -3.78 -24.04 15.41
CA GLN A 91 -5.16 -24.33 15.00
C GLN A 91 -6.14 -23.30 15.54
N GLN A 92 -6.10 -23.01 16.85
CA GLN A 92 -6.97 -22.00 17.47
C GLN A 92 -6.81 -20.61 16.84
N LYS A 93 -5.58 -20.20 16.50
CA LYS A 93 -5.31 -18.90 15.87
C LYS A 93 -5.84 -18.86 14.44
N LEU A 94 -5.72 -19.96 13.69
CA LEU A 94 -6.23 -20.07 12.33
C LEU A 94 -7.76 -20.08 12.31
N ASP A 95 -8.39 -20.83 13.21
CA ASP A 95 -9.86 -20.88 13.34
C ASP A 95 -10.43 -19.50 13.67
N LYS A 96 -9.79 -18.77 14.60
CA LYS A 96 -10.16 -17.40 14.94
C LYS A 96 -9.99 -16.42 13.77
N MET A 97 -9.05 -16.68 12.87
CA MET A 97 -8.85 -15.86 11.67
C MET A 97 -9.85 -16.19 10.56
N LEU A 98 -10.35 -17.43 10.53
CA LEU A 98 -11.39 -17.87 9.62
C LEU A 98 -12.79 -17.40 10.05
N GLU A 99 -12.98 -17.16 11.35
CA GLU A 99 -14.24 -16.64 11.89
C GLU A 99 -14.61 -15.31 11.21
N PRO A 100 -15.82 -15.22 10.59
CA PRO A 100 -16.26 -13.98 9.97
C PRO A 100 -16.38 -12.89 11.02
N ALA A 101 -16.02 -11.65 10.67
CA ALA A 101 -16.12 -10.54 11.59
C ALA A 101 -17.55 -10.45 12.15
N PRO A 102 -17.72 -10.30 13.48
CA PRO A 102 -19.04 -10.26 14.08
C PRO A 102 -19.85 -9.12 13.47
N VAL A 103 -21.13 -9.38 13.18
CA VAL A 103 -22.01 -8.40 12.54
C VAL A 103 -22.06 -7.14 13.41
N LYS A 104 -21.68 -6.01 12.82
CA LYS A 104 -21.74 -4.73 13.52
C LYS A 104 -23.19 -4.32 13.68
N ASN A 105 -23.65 -4.17 14.92
CA ASN A 105 -24.95 -3.58 15.19
C ASN A 105 -25.01 -2.16 14.61
N ASN A 106 -26.13 -1.83 13.97
CA ASN A 106 -26.38 -0.48 13.48
C ASN A 106 -26.51 0.46 14.69
N LYS A 107 -25.50 1.30 14.90
CA LYS A 107 -25.54 2.33 15.94
C LYS A 107 -26.45 3.43 15.43
N ALA A 108 -27.63 3.54 16.04
CA ALA A 108 -28.56 4.62 15.76
C ALA A 108 -27.83 5.97 15.84
N LEU A 109 -28.17 6.87 14.93
CA LEU A 109 -27.63 8.22 14.96
C LEU A 109 -27.90 8.86 16.34
N PRO A 110 -26.98 9.70 16.85
CA PRO A 110 -27.26 10.52 18.00
C PRO A 110 -28.56 11.29 17.77
N LYS A 111 -29.41 11.33 18.80
CA LYS A 111 -30.68 12.08 18.73
C LYS A 111 -30.39 13.51 18.27
N PRO A 112 -31.13 14.05 17.29
CA PRO A 112 -31.03 15.45 16.89
C PRO A 112 -31.44 16.34 18.07
N LEU A 113 -30.46 16.75 18.89
CA LEU A 113 -30.63 17.65 20.01
C LEU A 113 -29.80 18.90 19.71
N ASP A 114 -30.44 20.06 19.77
CA ASP A 114 -29.75 21.34 19.63
C ASP A 114 -29.07 21.70 20.96
N ILE A 115 -27.91 21.09 21.19
CA ILE A 115 -27.10 21.33 22.39
C ILE A 115 -26.23 22.56 22.11
N ALA A 116 -26.30 23.56 23.00
CA ALA A 116 -25.43 24.72 22.94
C ALA A 116 -23.95 24.32 22.83
N SER A 117 -23.28 24.80 21.77
CA SER A 117 -21.89 24.43 21.50
C SER A 117 -20.93 24.93 22.58
N LYS A 118 -19.95 24.11 22.95
CA LYS A 118 -18.89 24.52 23.90
C LYS A 118 -17.94 25.50 23.20
N LYS A 119 -17.90 26.75 23.66
CA LYS A 119 -16.97 27.77 23.16
C LYS A 119 -15.56 27.49 23.69
N ARG A 120 -14.64 27.13 22.79
CA ARG A 120 -13.22 26.93 23.09
C ARG A 120 -12.35 27.93 22.34
N GLY A 121 -11.38 28.51 23.05
CA GLY A 121 -10.26 29.27 22.50
C GLY A 121 -8.97 28.45 22.46
N GLY A 122 -7.88 29.05 21.98
CA GLY A 122 -6.54 28.46 21.97
C GLY A 122 -6.01 28.19 20.57
N ARG A 123 -4.69 28.21 20.40
CA ARG A 123 -4.00 28.18 19.10
C ARG A 123 -4.42 26.99 18.21
N LEU A 124 -4.48 25.78 18.77
CA LEU A 124 -4.89 24.58 18.02
C LEU A 124 -6.36 24.64 17.60
N VAL A 125 -7.24 25.09 18.49
CA VAL A 125 -8.67 25.23 18.23
C VAL A 125 -8.92 26.31 17.17
N CYS A 126 -8.21 27.45 17.25
CA CYS A 126 -8.24 28.49 16.23
C CYS A 126 -7.78 27.94 14.88
N LYS A 127 -6.67 27.19 14.84
CA LYS A 127 -6.18 26.56 13.60
C LYS A 127 -7.18 25.55 13.01
N THR A 128 -7.83 24.72 13.83
CA THR A 128 -8.87 23.79 13.32
C THR A 128 -10.10 24.51 12.83
N LYS A 129 -10.52 25.59 13.51
CA LYS A 129 -11.65 26.44 13.08
C LYS A 129 -11.32 27.18 11.78
N GLU A 130 -10.08 27.64 11.63
CA GLU A 130 -9.60 28.27 10.41
C GLU A 130 -9.54 27.28 9.24
N MET A 131 -9.14 26.01 9.48
CA MET A 131 -9.12 24.96 8.46
C MET A 131 -10.52 24.53 7.99
N MET A 132 -11.49 24.42 8.92
CA MET A 132 -12.87 24.01 8.60
C MET A 132 -13.75 25.18 8.15
N GLY A 133 -13.34 26.42 8.45
CA GLY A 133 -14.10 27.62 8.16
C GLY A 133 -13.99 28.09 6.72
N ILE A 134 -15.03 28.77 6.25
CA ILE A 134 -15.06 29.40 4.93
C ILE A 134 -13.90 30.38 4.78
N THR A 135 -13.21 30.28 3.63
CA THR A 135 -12.03 31.11 3.35
C THR A 135 -12.40 32.57 3.15
N GLU A 136 -11.45 33.50 3.30
CA GLU A 136 -11.72 34.91 3.02
C GLU A 136 -12.07 35.12 1.55
N LEU A 137 -11.37 34.41 0.65
CA LEU A 137 -11.67 34.39 -0.78
C LEU A 137 -13.10 33.89 -1.02
N GLN A 138 -13.50 32.78 -0.41
CA GLN A 138 -14.87 32.24 -0.53
C GLN A 138 -15.92 33.20 0.04
N ARG A 139 -15.63 33.92 1.13
CA ARG A 139 -16.56 34.96 1.63
C ARG A 139 -16.75 36.09 0.62
N LYS A 140 -15.68 36.51 -0.07
CA LYS A 140 -15.76 37.53 -1.13
C LYS A 140 -16.44 36.98 -2.40
N THR A 141 -16.23 35.71 -2.73
CA THR A 141 -16.98 35.03 -3.79
C THR A 141 -18.46 34.93 -3.47
N ASN A 142 -18.84 34.65 -2.22
CA ASN A 142 -20.25 34.56 -1.82
C ASN A 142 -20.91 35.93 -1.62
N ARG A 143 -20.19 37.04 -1.86
CA ARG A 143 -20.72 38.40 -1.72
C ARG A 143 -21.01 39.00 -3.09
N MET A 144 -22.27 39.31 -3.32
CA MET A 144 -22.78 39.84 -4.59
C MET A 144 -22.84 41.37 -4.54
N ASN A 145 -22.49 42.04 -5.64
CA ASN A 145 -22.75 43.47 -5.82
C ASN A 145 -24.15 43.66 -6.41
N PHE A 146 -24.96 44.50 -5.78
CA PHE A 146 -26.32 44.76 -6.24
C PHE A 146 -26.32 45.71 -7.45
N GLY A 147 -27.09 45.38 -8.48
CA GLY A 147 -27.23 46.22 -9.69
C GLY A 147 -26.13 46.03 -10.75
N GLU A 148 -25.10 45.23 -10.48
CA GLU A 148 -24.06 44.89 -11.46
C GLU A 148 -24.30 43.49 -12.04
N LEU A 149 -24.26 43.38 -13.38
CA LEU A 149 -24.27 42.09 -14.05
C LEU A 149 -22.96 41.37 -13.79
N GLN A 150 -23.07 40.09 -13.47
CA GLN A 150 -21.95 39.23 -13.17
C GLN A 150 -21.39 38.60 -14.43
N ALA A 151 -20.06 38.48 -14.50
CA ALA A 151 -19.37 37.77 -15.56
C ALA A 151 -19.18 36.30 -15.19
N ASP A 152 -19.59 35.40 -16.08
CA ASP A 152 -19.27 33.99 -15.96
C ASP A 152 -17.76 33.78 -16.17
N VAL A 153 -17.11 33.14 -15.19
CA VAL A 153 -15.66 32.95 -15.20
C VAL A 153 -15.27 31.60 -15.80
N SER A 154 -16.19 30.64 -15.83
CA SER A 154 -15.91 29.29 -16.32
C SER A 154 -16.92 28.86 -17.38
N GLN A 155 -16.39 28.46 -18.54
CA GLN A 155 -17.18 27.98 -19.68
C GLN A 155 -17.82 26.61 -19.42
N GLU A 156 -17.17 25.79 -18.58
CA GLU A 156 -17.61 24.42 -18.24
C GLU A 156 -18.74 24.38 -17.19
N HIS A 157 -18.91 25.42 -16.38
CA HIS A 157 -19.84 25.40 -15.24
C HIS A 157 -20.75 26.63 -15.26
N ILE A 158 -22.01 26.42 -15.65
CA ILE A 158 -23.05 27.45 -15.63
C ILE A 158 -23.21 27.96 -14.20
N GLY A 159 -23.17 29.28 -14.02
CA GLY A 159 -23.33 29.94 -12.71
C GLY A 159 -22.06 29.99 -11.85
N PHE A 160 -20.89 29.68 -12.39
CA PHE A 160 -19.62 29.90 -11.67
C PHE A 160 -19.15 31.35 -11.82
N THR A 161 -19.40 32.15 -10.78
CA THR A 161 -19.05 33.56 -10.72
C THR A 161 -18.12 33.84 -9.54
N LEU A 162 -17.10 34.68 -9.76
CA LEU A 162 -16.13 35.07 -8.72
C LEU A 162 -16.57 36.31 -7.92
N ASN A 163 -17.67 36.96 -8.31
CA ASN A 163 -18.34 38.09 -7.65
C ASN A 163 -17.36 39.16 -7.13
N GLN A 164 -17.51 39.60 -5.88
CA GLN A 164 -16.66 40.64 -5.33
C GLN A 164 -15.17 40.25 -5.27
N ALA A 165 -14.84 38.95 -5.25
CA ALA A 165 -13.45 38.50 -5.36
C ALA A 165 -12.84 38.82 -6.74
N ALA A 166 -13.64 38.93 -7.81
CA ALA A 166 -13.18 39.46 -9.09
C ALA A 166 -12.97 40.97 -9.01
N SER A 167 -13.90 41.72 -8.43
CA SER A 167 -13.88 43.19 -8.40
C SER A 167 -12.63 43.79 -7.74
N THR A 168 -12.05 43.11 -6.73
CA THR A 168 -10.85 43.59 -6.03
C THR A 168 -9.56 43.44 -6.85
N SER A 169 -9.56 42.55 -7.86
CA SER A 169 -8.42 42.34 -8.77
C SER A 169 -8.67 42.77 -10.22
N LEU A 170 -9.92 43.09 -10.59
CA LEU A 170 -10.34 43.47 -11.94
C LEU A 170 -10.72 44.95 -12.08
N ALA A 171 -10.46 45.80 -11.09
CA ALA A 171 -10.45 47.24 -11.29
C ALA A 171 -9.22 47.65 -12.13
N GLY A 172 -9.18 47.22 -13.41
CA GLY A 172 -8.21 47.70 -14.40
C GLY A 172 -7.14 46.74 -14.93
N GLY A 173 -7.23 45.41 -14.71
CA GLY A 173 -6.27 44.50 -15.34
C GLY A 173 -6.53 43.01 -15.07
N GLY A 174 -6.64 42.21 -16.13
CA GLY A 174 -7.01 40.78 -16.11
C GLY A 174 -6.00 39.81 -15.49
N ARG A 175 -5.26 40.19 -14.44
CA ARG A 175 -4.29 39.31 -13.76
C ARG A 175 -4.66 39.14 -12.29
N ILE A 176 -5.24 37.98 -11.98
CA ILE A 176 -5.49 37.52 -10.61
C ILE A 176 -4.14 37.10 -9.99
N ARG A 177 -3.37 38.07 -9.48
CA ARG A 177 -2.17 37.83 -8.67
C ARG A 177 -2.31 38.30 -7.21
N GLY A 178 -3.49 38.82 -6.84
CA GLY A 178 -3.70 39.52 -5.58
C GLY A 178 -4.22 38.69 -4.41
N SER A 179 -4.85 37.53 -4.64
CA SER A 179 -5.35 36.72 -3.52
C SER A 179 -4.25 35.85 -2.94
N ILE A 180 -3.92 36.08 -1.67
CA ILE A 180 -3.08 35.19 -0.87
C ILE A 180 -3.76 33.82 -0.87
N VAL A 181 -3.10 32.83 -1.45
CA VAL A 181 -3.61 31.46 -1.51
C VAL A 181 -3.49 30.86 -0.11
N ASP A 182 -4.62 30.66 0.57
CA ASP A 182 -4.64 30.07 1.90
C ASP A 182 -4.14 28.61 1.85
N ASN A 183 -3.13 28.29 2.66
CA ASN A 183 -2.57 26.93 2.76
C ASN A 183 -3.52 25.91 3.42
N LYS A 184 -4.67 26.35 3.94
CA LYS A 184 -5.63 25.49 4.65
C LYS A 184 -6.29 24.40 3.80
N THR A 185 -6.30 24.58 2.48
CA THR A 185 -6.85 23.58 1.54
C THR A 185 -5.87 22.43 1.25
N ARG A 186 -4.62 22.50 1.74
CA ARG A 186 -3.61 21.44 1.60
C ARG A 186 -3.80 20.35 2.67
N MET A 187 -4.94 19.68 2.66
CA MET A 187 -5.21 18.54 3.52
C MET A 187 -4.88 17.23 2.81
N GLN A 188 -3.59 16.89 2.75
CA GLN A 188 -3.12 15.63 2.16
C GLN A 188 -2.07 14.93 3.03
N ARG A 189 -2.14 15.06 4.36
CA ARG A 189 -1.11 14.47 5.26
C ARG A 189 -0.98 12.95 5.13
N GLN A 190 -2.06 12.23 4.81
CA GLN A 190 -2.01 10.78 4.53
C GLN A 190 -1.37 10.49 3.17
N LEU A 191 -1.76 11.22 2.12
CA LEU A 191 -1.16 11.06 0.79
C LEU A 191 0.32 11.47 0.79
N GLU A 192 0.69 12.47 1.56
CA GLU A 192 2.07 12.95 1.72
C GLU A 192 2.94 11.93 2.48
N ARG A 193 2.38 11.24 3.49
CA ARG A 193 3.04 10.07 4.12
C ARG A 193 3.20 8.91 3.15
N GLN A 194 2.20 8.64 2.32
CA GLN A 194 2.28 7.60 1.28
C GLN A 194 3.32 7.98 0.21
N ARG A 195 3.39 9.25 -0.18
CA ARG A 195 4.43 9.79 -1.07
C ARG A 195 5.81 9.77 -0.44
N GLN A 196 5.95 9.94 0.87
CA GLN A 196 7.21 9.75 1.58
C GLN A 196 7.63 8.27 1.65
N GLN A 197 6.68 7.33 1.68
CA GLN A 197 6.99 5.89 1.59
C GLN A 197 7.39 5.47 0.18
N LEU A 198 6.73 5.99 -0.87
CA LEU A 198 7.13 5.73 -2.26
C LEU A 198 8.37 6.52 -2.71
N GLY A 199 8.59 7.71 -2.14
CA GLY A 199 9.65 8.65 -2.53
C GLY A 199 10.82 8.74 -1.55
N GLY A 200 10.76 8.06 -0.40
CA GLY A 200 11.88 7.95 0.55
C GLY A 200 12.92 6.89 0.15
N ALA A 201 12.62 6.10 -0.88
CA ALA A 201 13.51 5.09 -1.44
C ALA A 201 14.35 5.62 -2.64
N THR A 202 14.26 6.90 -2.99
CA THR A 202 15.15 7.45 -4.02
C THR A 202 16.52 7.72 -3.42
N SER A 203 17.44 6.81 -3.77
CA SER A 203 18.88 6.98 -3.94
C SER A 203 19.81 6.42 -2.87
N ILE A 204 19.46 6.28 -1.59
CA ILE A 204 20.46 5.78 -0.63
C ILE A 204 19.83 4.89 0.43
N ARG A 205 20.28 3.62 0.45
CA ARG A 205 20.33 2.67 1.58
C ARG A 205 19.38 1.47 1.53
N SER A 206 19.76 0.46 0.77
CA SER A 206 20.06 -0.84 1.40
C SER A 206 21.06 -1.62 0.53
N LYS A 207 22.23 -1.92 1.08
CA LYS A 207 23.23 -2.77 0.45
C LYS A 207 22.81 -4.24 0.61
N LEU A 208 21.71 -4.65 -0.03
CA LEU A 208 21.31 -6.06 -0.06
C LEU A 208 20.48 -6.30 -1.33
N SER A 209 20.99 -7.18 -2.20
CA SER A 209 20.35 -7.69 -3.42
C SER A 209 20.62 -6.93 -4.74
N GLY A 210 21.80 -7.14 -5.32
CA GLY A 210 21.92 -8.10 -6.44
C GLY A 210 21.27 -7.82 -7.81
N THR A 211 20.64 -6.67 -8.10
CA THR A 211 20.22 -6.32 -9.47
C THR A 211 20.54 -4.86 -9.77
N GLN A 212 21.49 -4.64 -10.68
CA GLN A 212 21.85 -3.31 -11.20
C GLN A 212 20.69 -2.79 -12.07
N SER A 213 19.98 -1.76 -11.61
CA SER A 213 19.02 -1.04 -12.45
C SER A 213 19.78 -0.02 -13.30
N ILE A 214 19.82 -0.24 -14.61
CA ILE A 214 20.36 0.68 -15.61
C ILE A 214 19.59 2.00 -15.50
N SER A 215 20.22 3.06 -14.99
CA SER A 215 19.63 4.39 -14.91
C SER A 215 19.74 5.08 -16.27
N PHE A 216 18.59 5.34 -16.91
CA PHE A 216 18.49 6.14 -18.12
C PHE A 216 18.52 7.64 -17.74
N THR A 217 19.69 8.25 -17.77
CA THR A 217 19.82 9.71 -17.70
C THR A 217 19.63 10.28 -19.11
N PRO A 218 18.72 11.25 -19.34
CA PRO A 218 18.75 11.97 -20.59
C PRO A 218 19.96 12.93 -20.56
N VAL A 219 20.74 12.92 -21.63
CA VAL A 219 21.79 13.91 -21.95
C VAL A 219 23.18 13.65 -21.35
N GLN A 220 23.87 12.64 -21.90
CA GLN A 220 25.20 12.76 -22.55
C GLN A 220 25.70 11.33 -22.89
N GLY A 221 25.94 11.08 -24.19
CA GLY A 221 26.03 9.75 -24.78
C GLY A 221 27.16 8.87 -24.24
N LEU A 222 26.83 7.60 -23.99
CA LEU A 222 27.80 6.51 -24.05
C LEU A 222 28.02 6.18 -25.52
N GLU A 223 29.09 6.72 -26.11
CA GLU A 223 29.55 6.26 -27.43
C GLU A 223 30.03 4.81 -27.33
N ILE A 224 29.40 3.92 -28.09
CA ILE A 224 29.88 2.55 -28.29
C ILE A 224 30.99 2.63 -29.36
N VAL A 225 32.25 2.64 -28.93
CA VAL A 225 33.41 2.47 -29.82
C VAL A 225 33.51 1.00 -30.19
N TYR A 226 33.08 0.64 -31.40
CA TYR A 226 33.35 -0.67 -31.98
C TYR A 226 34.84 -0.78 -32.32
N HIS A 227 35.57 -1.58 -31.56
CA HIS A 227 36.92 -2.01 -31.94
C HIS A 227 36.79 -3.10 -33.00
N ASN A 228 37.09 -2.76 -34.25
CA ASN A 228 37.09 -3.71 -35.37
C ASN A 228 38.45 -4.46 -35.38
N PRO A 229 38.50 -5.78 -35.14
CA PRO A 229 39.76 -6.50 -34.94
C PRO A 229 40.62 -6.71 -36.21
N ASN A 230 40.22 -6.16 -37.37
CA ASN A 230 40.88 -6.43 -38.66
C ASN A 230 41.63 -5.22 -39.27
N GLN A 231 41.91 -4.16 -38.52
CA GLN A 231 42.79 -3.10 -39.01
C GLN A 231 44.24 -3.37 -38.57
N GLN A 232 45.08 -3.82 -39.51
CA GLN A 232 46.53 -3.84 -39.28
C GLN A 232 47.06 -2.40 -39.13
N PRO A 233 48.04 -2.18 -38.25
CA PRO A 233 48.61 -0.84 -38.07
C PRO A 233 49.36 -0.42 -39.33
N ALA A 234 48.92 0.66 -39.97
CA ALA A 234 49.70 1.31 -41.00
C ALA A 234 50.95 1.91 -40.35
N SER A 235 52.11 1.40 -40.76
CA SER A 235 53.42 1.95 -40.44
C SER A 235 53.65 3.25 -41.22
N SER A 236 53.97 4.33 -40.48
CA SER A 236 54.57 5.62 -40.91
C SER A 236 53.83 6.45 -41.96
#